data_AF-A0A924RHZ3-F1
#
_entry.id   AF-A0A924RHZ3-F1
#
_cell.length_a   1.000
_cell.length_b   1.000
_cell.length_c   1.000
_cell.angle_alpha   90.00
_cell.angle_beta   90.00
_cell.angle_gamma   90.00
#
_symmetry.space_group_name_H-M   'P 1'
#
loop_
_entity.id
_entity.type
_entity.pdbx_description
1 polymer ?
#
loop_
_entity_poly.entity_id
_entity_poly.type
_entity_poly.pdbx_seq_one_letter_code
_entity_poly.pdbx_strand_id
1 'polypeptide(L)'
;MSNASNEQFDYVIVGAGAAGSLLANRLTADGSATVCVLEAGPSDNHPYIHIPAGFIKIGYNPRYTWQFKTEPSEGTAGRRIPIMHGRTLGGSSSINGFNYTRGLPIDYDTWAERGNAGWSYAEVLPYFKRTERRVGPFDPRYRGGEGLLPITDSDWSHPLCDAFIDGAVAMGIPRNPDYNGEKQAGAGYYQRWIHHGRRVSSARAFLRPAMKRSNLEVRTNAHAVAIMFEGKRAIGVRYSRGPGHPVENVRARKEVILCGGAANTPKLLQLSGVGPRALLDQLGVPVVHELSGVGENCQDHYMVRSSVRVKGVETLNSSARGFRLVGEIAKWMLGKPSLLAISPSVAYAFWQSRESLPVTDLQFCFSPGSFTSGLAGKLDFFPGMTLGFYQLRPHSTGFVRAQSTDPFQDPIIQPNYLSDERDRQVVIDGVRLTRRLLHTPQLQVYCDQDVAPPASAISDSDLLDFARNNGGTAWHLIGTCRMGLPTAADSVVDS
;
A
#
# COMPACT_ATOMS: atom_id res chain seq x y z
N MET A 1 29.70 24.92 -23.88
CA MET A 1 30.06 24.09 -22.72
C MET A 1 29.57 24.82 -21.48
N SER A 2 28.33 24.58 -21.06
CA SER A 2 27.78 25.20 -19.85
C SER A 2 28.18 24.36 -18.65
N ASN A 3 28.76 25.01 -17.63
CA ASN A 3 29.12 24.41 -16.35
C ASN A 3 28.00 23.52 -15.83
N ALA A 4 28.23 22.20 -15.83
CA ALA A 4 27.45 21.29 -15.00
C ALA A 4 27.77 21.66 -13.55
N SER A 5 26.95 22.55 -12.98
CA SER A 5 27.04 22.97 -11.58
C SER A 5 27.06 21.73 -10.71
N ASN A 6 28.12 21.59 -9.94
CA ASN A 6 28.41 20.46 -9.05
C ASN A 6 27.47 20.54 -7.84
N GLU A 7 26.17 20.36 -8.06
CA GLU A 7 25.14 20.46 -7.03
C GLU A 7 25.28 19.30 -6.03
N GLN A 8 25.56 19.65 -4.78
CA GLN A 8 25.97 18.71 -3.76
C GLN A 8 25.19 18.92 -2.46
N PHE A 9 24.66 17.82 -1.91
CA PHE A 9 23.88 17.79 -0.67
C PHE A 9 24.50 16.81 0.32
N ASP A 10 24.13 16.87 1.60
CA ASP A 10 24.53 15.84 2.55
C ASP A 10 23.86 14.52 2.22
N TYR A 11 22.56 14.58 1.94
CA TYR A 11 21.73 13.44 1.60
C TYR A 11 21.01 13.66 0.27
N VAL A 12 20.99 12.61 -0.56
CA VAL A 12 20.12 12.55 -1.74
C VAL A 12 19.11 11.43 -1.54
N ILE A 13 17.83 11.77 -1.47
CA ILE A 13 16.71 10.82 -1.32
C ILE A 13 16.09 10.57 -2.69
N VAL A 14 16.03 9.31 -3.11
CA VAL A 14 15.38 8.90 -4.36
C VAL A 14 13.95 8.46 -4.08
N GLY A 15 12.98 9.29 -4.44
CA GLY A 15 11.55 9.07 -4.25
C GLY A 15 10.99 9.89 -3.09
N ALA A 16 9.98 10.72 -3.36
CA ALA A 16 9.24 11.49 -2.36
C ALA A 16 8.01 10.73 -1.85
N GLY A 17 8.09 9.39 -1.78
CA GLY A 17 7.03 8.51 -1.26
C GLY A 17 6.79 8.66 0.23
N ALA A 18 6.14 7.67 0.86
CA ALA A 18 5.85 7.69 2.29
C ALA A 18 7.13 7.80 3.14
N ALA A 19 8.08 6.89 2.94
CA ALA A 19 9.37 6.91 3.65
C ALA A 19 10.21 8.14 3.29
N GLY A 20 10.34 8.48 2.01
CA GLY A 20 11.14 9.64 1.56
C GLY A 20 10.62 10.97 2.11
N SER A 21 9.29 11.15 2.16
CA SER A 21 8.66 12.34 2.77
C SER A 21 8.96 12.45 4.27
N LEU A 22 8.91 11.32 5.00
CA LEU A 22 9.24 11.28 6.42
C LEU A 22 10.72 11.56 6.66
N LEU A 23 11.61 10.92 5.91
CA LEU A 23 13.06 11.08 6.05
C LEU A 23 13.50 12.51 5.72
N ALA A 24 12.99 13.10 4.64
CA ALA A 24 13.25 14.50 4.31
C ALA A 24 12.87 15.44 5.47
N ASN A 25 11.73 15.18 6.14
CA ASN A 25 11.31 15.94 7.31
C ASN A 25 12.23 15.75 8.52
N ARG A 26 12.68 14.53 8.78
CA ARG A 26 13.52 14.21 9.95
C ARG A 26 14.96 14.68 9.78
N LEU A 27 15.58 14.41 8.63
CA LEU A 27 16.97 14.78 8.34
C LEU A 27 17.18 16.29 8.27
N THR A 28 16.15 17.07 7.94
CA THR A 28 16.25 18.54 7.86
C THR A 28 15.77 19.25 9.14
N ALA A 29 15.37 18.51 10.17
CA ALA A 29 14.63 19.06 11.32
C ALA A 29 15.44 20.06 12.15
N ASP A 30 16.75 19.84 12.30
CA ASP A 30 17.66 20.66 13.10
C ASP A 30 18.39 21.74 12.28
N GLY A 31 18.21 21.75 10.95
CA GLY A 31 18.89 22.67 10.04
C GLY A 31 20.34 22.31 9.68
N SER A 32 20.91 21.22 10.23
CA SER A 32 22.34 20.92 10.13
C SER A 32 22.73 20.22 8.82
N ALA A 33 21.79 19.49 8.20
CA ALA A 33 22.02 18.75 6.96
C ALA A 33 21.27 19.37 5.79
N THR A 34 21.88 19.38 4.60
CA THR A 34 21.17 19.69 3.35
C THR A 34 20.70 18.42 2.65
N VAL A 35 19.46 18.44 2.17
CA VAL A 35 18.81 17.27 1.57
C VAL A 35 18.24 17.63 0.20
N CYS A 36 18.51 16.80 -0.81
CA CYS A 36 17.83 16.84 -2.10
C CYS A 36 16.93 15.61 -2.24
N VAL A 37 15.66 15.83 -2.59
CA VAL A 37 14.69 14.75 -2.88
C VAL A 37 14.38 14.74 -4.37
N LEU A 38 14.56 13.61 -5.02
CA LEU A 38 14.24 13.39 -6.44
C LEU A 38 12.94 12.60 -6.55
N GLU A 39 11.89 13.19 -7.12
CA GLU A 39 10.60 12.54 -7.36
C GLU A 39 10.31 12.45 -8.86
N ALA A 40 10.09 11.25 -9.36
CA ALA A 40 9.79 11.01 -10.78
C ALA A 40 8.43 11.61 -11.21
N GLY A 41 7.48 11.74 -10.28
CA GLY A 41 6.18 12.34 -10.51
C GLY A 41 6.12 13.86 -10.36
N PRO A 42 4.99 14.47 -10.74
CA PRO A 42 4.72 15.88 -10.50
C PRO A 42 4.36 16.16 -9.03
N SER A 43 4.20 17.44 -8.68
CA SER A 43 3.59 17.87 -7.42
C SER A 43 2.19 17.31 -7.23
N ASP A 44 1.77 17.12 -5.98
CA ASP A 44 0.49 16.51 -5.57
C ASP A 44 -0.71 17.48 -5.65
N ASN A 45 -0.77 18.37 -6.65
CA ASN A 45 -1.71 19.50 -6.69
C ASN A 45 -3.10 19.13 -7.25
N HIS A 46 -3.30 17.90 -7.72
CA HIS A 46 -4.57 17.49 -8.32
C HIS A 46 -5.67 17.39 -7.25
N PRO A 47 -6.86 18.03 -7.41
CA PRO A 47 -7.90 18.03 -6.37
C PRO A 47 -8.31 16.63 -5.88
N TYR A 48 -8.42 15.66 -6.80
CA TYR A 48 -8.75 14.26 -6.46
C TYR A 48 -7.70 13.53 -5.60
N ILE A 49 -6.48 14.05 -5.46
CA ILE A 49 -5.53 13.53 -4.46
C ILE A 49 -6.04 13.86 -3.06
N HIS A 50 -6.60 15.05 -2.86
CA HIS A 50 -6.97 15.54 -1.54
C HIS A 50 -8.39 15.16 -1.10
N ILE A 51 -9.29 14.91 -2.06
CA ILE A 51 -10.66 14.43 -1.79
C ILE A 51 -10.62 12.90 -1.66
N PRO A 52 -11.01 12.31 -0.52
CA PRO A 52 -10.89 10.87 -0.32
C PRO A 52 -11.52 9.98 -1.41
N ALA A 53 -12.76 10.25 -1.79
CA ALA A 53 -13.43 9.52 -2.89
C ALA A 53 -12.78 9.72 -4.27
N GLY A 54 -11.88 10.71 -4.42
CA GLY A 54 -11.13 10.97 -5.64
C GLY A 54 -10.10 9.89 -5.98
N PHE A 55 -9.78 8.98 -5.06
CA PHE A 55 -8.79 7.92 -5.27
C PHE A 55 -9.09 7.05 -6.52
N ILE A 56 -10.38 6.80 -6.80
CA ILE A 56 -10.82 6.01 -7.97
C ILE A 56 -10.39 6.68 -9.27
N LYS A 57 -10.44 8.02 -9.33
CA LYS A 57 -10.11 8.77 -10.55
C LYS A 57 -8.61 8.97 -10.71
N ILE A 58 -7.88 9.16 -9.61
CA ILE A 58 -6.44 9.41 -9.65
C ILE A 58 -5.64 8.11 -9.91
N GLY A 59 -6.12 6.96 -9.40
CA GLY A 59 -5.43 5.68 -9.52
C GLY A 59 -5.15 5.24 -10.96
N TYR A 60 -6.03 5.61 -11.90
CA TYR A 60 -5.89 5.30 -13.33
C TYR A 60 -5.22 6.41 -14.14
N ASN A 61 -4.75 7.49 -13.50
CA ASN A 61 -4.13 8.60 -14.20
C ASN A 61 -2.61 8.39 -14.32
N PRO A 62 -2.06 8.04 -15.51
CA PRO A 62 -0.64 7.72 -15.67
C PRO A 62 0.30 8.89 -15.38
N ARG A 63 -0.22 10.12 -15.27
CA ARG A 63 0.54 11.28 -14.82
C ARG A 63 0.93 11.21 -13.33
N TYR A 64 0.10 10.59 -12.50
CA TYR A 64 0.26 10.55 -11.03
C TYR A 64 0.51 9.14 -10.49
N THR A 65 0.54 8.13 -11.36
CA THR A 65 0.69 6.73 -10.98
C THR A 65 1.56 5.98 -11.96
N TRP A 66 2.37 5.05 -11.45
CA TRP A 66 2.92 3.95 -12.23
C TRP A 66 1.81 2.93 -12.50
N GLN A 67 1.69 2.51 -13.76
CA GLN A 67 0.67 1.57 -14.23
C GLN A 67 1.28 0.18 -14.43
N PHE A 68 1.95 -0.33 -13.40
CA PHE A 68 2.60 -1.63 -13.47
C PHE A 68 1.57 -2.75 -13.62
N LYS A 69 2.07 -3.93 -14.03
CA LYS A 69 1.30 -5.15 -14.13
C LYS A 69 2.20 -6.34 -13.84
N THR A 70 1.62 -7.42 -13.32
CA THR A 70 2.34 -8.69 -13.23
C THR A 70 2.50 -9.36 -14.59
N GLU A 71 3.36 -10.36 -14.66
CA GLU A 71 3.28 -11.36 -15.72
C GLU A 71 2.12 -12.35 -15.45
N PRO A 72 1.61 -13.01 -16.49
CA PRO A 72 0.67 -14.13 -16.36
C PRO A 72 1.24 -15.25 -15.49
N SER A 73 0.39 -15.91 -14.69
CA SER A 73 0.78 -17.10 -13.93
C SER A 73 -0.40 -18.07 -13.76
N GLU A 74 -0.14 -19.33 -13.43
CA GLU A 74 -1.18 -20.31 -13.14
C GLU A 74 -2.06 -19.87 -11.96
N GLY A 75 -1.45 -19.34 -10.89
CA GLY A 75 -2.16 -18.83 -9.72
C GLY A 75 -3.03 -17.60 -9.98
N THR A 76 -2.93 -16.99 -11.16
CA THR A 76 -3.81 -15.91 -11.62
C THR A 76 -4.66 -16.29 -12.83
N ALA A 77 -4.77 -17.59 -13.16
CA ALA A 77 -5.46 -18.10 -14.35
C ALA A 77 -4.99 -17.41 -15.65
N GLY A 78 -3.67 -17.18 -15.78
CA GLY A 78 -3.08 -16.53 -16.96
C GLY A 78 -3.32 -15.02 -17.05
N ARG A 79 -3.92 -14.39 -16.03
CA ARG A 79 -4.19 -12.95 -16.01
C ARG A 79 -2.97 -12.17 -15.56
N ARG A 80 -2.79 -10.98 -16.15
CA ARG A 80 -1.91 -9.93 -15.64
C ARG A 80 -2.65 -9.11 -14.60
N ILE A 81 -2.09 -8.95 -13.40
CA ILE A 81 -2.73 -8.20 -12.32
C ILE A 81 -2.23 -6.75 -12.35
N PRO A 82 -3.11 -5.74 -12.49
CA PRO A 82 -2.71 -4.33 -12.43
C PRO A 82 -2.20 -3.95 -11.04
N ILE A 83 -1.03 -3.30 -10.98
CA ILE A 83 -0.37 -2.84 -9.76
C ILE A 83 -0.16 -1.33 -9.89
N MET A 84 -0.99 -0.56 -9.19
CA MET A 84 -0.93 0.90 -9.22
C MET A 84 -0.04 1.41 -8.09
N HIS A 85 1.04 2.10 -8.42
CA HIS A 85 1.89 2.78 -7.45
C HIS A 85 1.81 4.30 -7.64
N GLY A 86 1.88 5.07 -6.57
CA GLY A 86 1.90 6.53 -6.69
C GLY A 86 3.20 7.02 -7.35
N ARG A 87 3.06 7.96 -8.28
CA ARG A 87 4.12 8.67 -8.99
C ARG A 87 3.84 10.17 -8.86
N THR A 88 4.04 10.71 -7.66
CA THR A 88 3.80 12.11 -7.30
C THR A 88 4.36 12.35 -5.89
N LEU A 89 4.43 13.59 -5.42
CA LEU A 89 4.80 13.86 -4.02
C LEU A 89 3.88 13.10 -3.05
N GLY A 90 4.48 12.40 -2.09
CA GLY A 90 3.81 11.49 -1.16
C GLY A 90 3.70 10.06 -1.69
N GLY A 91 3.98 9.83 -2.97
CA GLY A 91 3.92 8.52 -3.62
C GLY A 91 2.58 7.84 -3.42
N SER A 92 2.60 6.55 -3.09
CA SER A 92 1.37 5.77 -2.89
C SER A 92 0.48 6.31 -1.75
N SER A 93 1.02 7.07 -0.78
CA SER A 93 0.17 7.71 0.25
C SER A 93 -0.78 8.78 -0.31
N SER A 94 -0.49 9.33 -1.47
CA SER A 94 -1.32 10.30 -2.18
C SER A 94 -2.43 9.65 -3.02
N ILE A 95 -2.41 8.33 -3.19
CA ILE A 95 -3.39 7.58 -4.00
C ILE A 95 -4.04 6.38 -3.27
N ASN A 96 -3.59 6.01 -2.07
CA ASN A 96 -4.06 4.81 -1.37
C ASN A 96 -5.50 4.91 -0.83
N GLY A 97 -5.97 3.81 -0.21
CA GLY A 97 -7.28 3.68 0.42
C GLY A 97 -7.42 4.21 1.85
N PHE A 98 -6.47 4.97 2.36
CA PHE A 98 -6.53 5.71 3.64
C PHE A 98 -6.68 4.97 4.96
N ASN A 99 -6.98 3.67 4.92
CA ASN A 99 -7.08 2.86 6.12
C ASN A 99 -5.72 2.79 6.82
N TYR A 100 -5.72 3.03 8.13
CA TYR A 100 -4.51 3.01 8.96
C TYR A 100 -4.46 1.72 9.75
N THR A 101 -3.52 0.84 9.40
CA THR A 101 -3.36 -0.48 10.02
C THR A 101 -1.89 -0.72 10.33
N ARG A 102 -1.61 -1.17 11.55
CA ARG A 102 -0.31 -1.67 11.98
C ARG A 102 -0.26 -3.19 11.91
N GLY A 103 0.95 -3.75 11.83
CA GLY A 103 1.15 -5.19 12.01
C GLY A 103 0.88 -5.63 13.45
N LEU A 104 0.79 -6.94 13.65
CA LEU A 104 0.76 -7.56 14.97
C LEU A 104 2.18 -7.56 15.58
N PRO A 105 2.32 -7.62 16.92
CA PRO A 105 3.63 -7.73 17.57
C PRO A 105 4.50 -8.85 16.98
N ILE A 106 3.91 -10.03 16.76
CA ILE A 106 4.59 -11.19 16.16
C ILE A 106 5.23 -10.89 14.80
N ASP A 107 4.70 -9.96 14.01
CA ASP A 107 5.28 -9.63 12.70
C ASP A 107 6.66 -8.99 12.85
N TYR A 108 6.82 -8.12 13.85
CA TYR A 108 8.05 -7.40 14.16
C TYR A 108 9.00 -8.25 15.00
N ASP A 109 8.46 -8.99 15.97
CA ASP A 109 9.24 -9.91 16.78
C ASP A 109 9.86 -11.01 15.91
N THR A 110 9.13 -11.52 14.90
CA THR A 110 9.68 -12.44 13.89
C THR A 110 10.81 -11.81 13.08
N TRP A 111 10.76 -10.51 12.78
CA TRP A 111 11.88 -9.84 12.11
C TRP A 111 13.12 -9.79 13.01
N ALA A 112 12.94 -9.47 14.29
CA ALA A 112 14.02 -9.48 15.27
C ALA A 112 14.64 -10.87 15.44
N GLU A 113 13.81 -11.91 15.59
CA GLU A 113 14.23 -13.31 15.67
C GLU A 113 15.00 -13.79 14.42
N ARG A 114 14.70 -13.23 13.25
CA ARG A 114 15.42 -13.49 11.99
C ARG A 114 16.74 -12.73 11.87
N GLY A 115 17.23 -12.13 12.95
CA GLY A 115 18.54 -11.48 13.03
C GLY A 115 18.51 -9.97 12.82
N ASN A 116 17.35 -9.32 12.95
CA ASN A 116 17.22 -7.86 12.84
C ASN A 116 17.04 -7.23 14.23
N ALA A 117 18.10 -7.21 15.03
CA ALA A 117 18.07 -6.57 16.35
C ALA A 117 17.63 -5.10 16.22
N GLY A 118 16.85 -4.58 17.17
CA GLY A 118 16.26 -3.23 17.08
C GLY A 118 14.88 -3.17 16.44
N TRP A 119 14.37 -4.28 15.88
CA TRP A 119 13.11 -4.32 15.13
C TRP A 119 11.98 -5.11 15.82
N SER A 120 12.12 -5.50 17.09
CA SER A 120 11.01 -6.10 17.84
C SER A 120 9.85 -5.12 18.00
N TYR A 121 8.64 -5.61 18.29
CA TYR A 121 7.47 -4.75 18.45
C TYR A 121 7.69 -3.67 19.52
N ALA A 122 8.33 -4.04 20.63
CA ALA A 122 8.66 -3.13 21.72
C ALA A 122 9.58 -1.98 21.27
N GLU A 123 10.52 -2.26 20.37
CA GLU A 123 11.49 -1.29 19.85
C GLU A 123 10.89 -0.38 18.77
N VAL A 124 9.98 -0.90 17.94
CA VAL A 124 9.32 -0.10 16.89
C VAL A 124 8.11 0.69 17.39
N LEU A 125 7.47 0.28 18.49
CA LEU A 125 6.28 0.93 19.04
C LEU A 125 6.47 2.43 19.33
N PRO A 126 7.58 2.90 19.92
CA PRO A 126 7.86 4.33 20.07
C PRO A 126 7.83 5.11 18.74
N TYR A 127 8.26 4.51 17.64
CA TYR A 127 8.25 5.15 16.31
C TYR A 127 6.85 5.20 15.70
N PHE A 128 6.02 4.18 15.92
CA PHE A 128 4.60 4.24 15.58
C PHE A 128 3.90 5.38 16.32
N LYS A 129 4.12 5.49 17.64
CA LYS A 129 3.58 6.56 18.47
C LYS A 129 4.08 7.94 18.05
N ARG A 130 5.37 8.09 17.72
CA ARG A 130 5.96 9.36 17.27
C ARG A 130 5.44 9.83 15.91
N THR A 131 4.94 8.91 15.09
CA THR A 131 4.45 9.21 13.74
C THR A 131 3.00 9.67 13.76
N GLU A 132 2.16 9.01 14.54
CA GLU A 132 0.72 9.29 14.59
C GLU A 132 0.33 10.35 15.63
N ARG A 133 -0.77 11.05 15.33
CA ARG A 133 -1.61 11.75 16.29
C ARG A 133 -2.99 11.13 16.25
N ARG A 134 -3.26 10.26 17.22
CA ARG A 134 -4.58 9.66 17.42
C ARG A 134 -5.53 10.72 17.95
N VAL A 135 -6.57 11.01 17.19
CA VAL A 135 -7.63 11.98 17.54
C VAL A 135 -8.77 11.25 18.23
N GLY A 136 -9.23 11.71 19.39
CA GLY A 136 -10.26 11.03 20.19
C GLY A 136 -9.67 10.15 21.29
N PRO A 137 -10.49 9.31 21.96
CA PRO A 137 -10.02 8.42 23.02
C PRO A 137 -9.01 7.37 22.50
N PHE A 138 -7.94 7.14 23.26
CA PHE A 138 -6.96 6.10 22.95
C PHE A 138 -6.19 5.64 24.19
N ASP A 139 -5.56 4.48 24.08
CA ASP A 139 -4.66 3.96 25.11
C ASP A 139 -3.21 4.44 24.84
N PRO A 140 -2.62 5.28 25.70
CA PRO A 140 -1.28 5.81 25.50
C PRO A 140 -0.17 4.74 25.64
N ARG A 141 -0.48 3.52 26.10
CA ARG A 141 0.46 2.39 26.05
C ARG A 141 0.80 2.06 24.59
N TYR A 142 -0.21 2.02 23.72
CA TYR A 142 -0.06 1.60 22.31
C TYR A 142 -0.08 2.76 21.31
N ARG A 143 -0.75 3.87 21.63
CA ARG A 143 -1.04 4.95 20.68
C ARG A 143 -0.29 6.24 20.98
N GLY A 144 -0.03 7.03 19.94
CA GLY A 144 0.62 8.34 20.00
C GLY A 144 -0.38 9.49 19.84
N GLY A 145 -0.21 10.55 20.64
CA GLY A 145 -1.09 11.73 20.62
C GLY A 145 -0.52 12.96 19.92
N GLU A 146 0.76 12.95 19.53
CA GLU A 146 1.50 14.19 19.19
C GLU A 146 2.14 14.18 17.81
N GLY A 147 2.09 13.07 17.08
CA GLY A 147 2.67 12.95 15.74
C GLY A 147 2.05 13.89 14.70
N LEU A 148 2.70 13.95 13.54
CA LEU A 148 2.25 14.83 12.46
C LEU A 148 1.11 14.25 11.64
N LEU A 149 0.91 12.93 11.71
CA LEU A 149 -0.10 12.23 10.93
C LEU A 149 -1.38 12.03 11.75
N PRO A 150 -2.48 12.77 11.48
CA PRO A 150 -3.73 12.60 12.20
C PRO A 150 -4.40 11.28 11.84
N ILE A 151 -4.76 10.49 12.84
CA ILE A 151 -5.54 9.26 12.71
C ILE A 151 -6.90 9.47 13.37
N THR A 152 -7.97 9.34 12.59
CA THR A 152 -9.35 9.57 13.00
C THR A 152 -10.18 8.31 12.84
N ASP A 153 -11.26 8.22 13.63
CA ASP A 153 -12.31 7.22 13.39
C ASP A 153 -13.17 7.62 12.19
N SER A 154 -13.98 6.68 11.70
CA SER A 154 -15.02 7.00 10.71
C SER A 154 -16.07 7.90 11.35
N ASP A 155 -16.29 9.09 10.77
CA ASP A 155 -17.41 9.99 11.12
C ASP A 155 -18.67 9.66 10.31
N TRP A 156 -18.58 8.68 9.41
CA TRP A 156 -19.64 8.22 8.55
C TRP A 156 -20.00 6.77 8.91
N SER A 157 -21.29 6.51 9.13
CA SER A 157 -21.85 5.18 9.38
C SER A 157 -22.84 4.78 8.29
N HIS A 158 -23.17 3.49 8.23
CA HIS A 158 -24.04 2.95 7.20
C HIS A 158 -24.70 1.65 7.68
N PRO A 159 -26.02 1.45 7.46
CA PRO A 159 -26.73 0.27 7.95
C PRO A 159 -26.09 -1.08 7.56
N LEU A 160 -25.63 -1.20 6.31
CA LEU A 160 -24.91 -2.41 5.86
C LEU A 160 -23.58 -2.64 6.61
N CYS A 161 -22.86 -1.59 6.99
CA CYS A 161 -21.63 -1.75 7.77
C CYS A 161 -21.95 -2.18 9.21
N ASP A 162 -22.98 -1.57 9.82
CA ASP A 162 -23.44 -1.94 11.15
C ASP A 162 -23.90 -3.41 11.19
N ALA A 163 -24.74 -3.81 10.21
CA ALA A 163 -25.20 -5.18 10.05
C ALA A 163 -24.07 -6.18 9.79
N PHE A 164 -23.04 -5.80 9.02
CA PHE A 164 -21.84 -6.62 8.85
C PHE A 164 -21.09 -6.83 10.17
N ILE A 165 -20.89 -5.76 10.95
CA ILE A 165 -20.21 -5.84 12.24
C ILE A 165 -21.03 -6.67 13.23
N ASP A 166 -22.35 -6.46 13.31
CA ASP A 166 -23.24 -7.27 14.17
C ASP A 166 -23.32 -8.73 13.74
N GLY A 167 -23.31 -9.00 12.43
CA GLY A 167 -23.22 -10.35 11.88
C GLY A 167 -21.91 -11.04 12.25
N ALA A 168 -20.79 -10.34 12.17
CA ALA A 168 -19.49 -10.84 12.62
C ALA A 168 -19.51 -11.19 14.11
N VAL A 169 -20.12 -10.34 14.95
CA VAL A 169 -20.30 -10.59 16.39
C VAL A 169 -21.17 -11.81 16.66
N ALA A 170 -22.27 -11.98 15.93
CA ALA A 170 -23.13 -13.16 16.05
C ALA A 170 -22.39 -14.46 15.66
N MET A 171 -21.34 -14.37 14.86
CA MET A 171 -20.44 -15.49 14.51
C MET A 171 -19.27 -15.67 15.48
N GLY A 172 -19.20 -14.89 16.57
CA GLY A 172 -18.13 -14.97 17.58
C GLY A 172 -16.93 -14.07 17.33
N ILE A 173 -16.93 -13.23 16.28
CA ILE A 173 -15.88 -12.24 16.03
C ILE A 173 -16.19 -10.99 16.87
N PRO A 174 -15.40 -10.67 17.91
CA PRO A 174 -15.75 -9.59 18.84
C PRO A 174 -15.72 -8.21 18.15
N ARG A 175 -16.50 -7.25 18.66
CA ARG A 175 -16.30 -5.85 18.31
C ARG A 175 -14.92 -5.41 18.81
N ASN A 176 -14.18 -4.69 18.00
CA ASN A 176 -12.88 -4.13 18.38
C ASN A 176 -12.86 -2.62 18.08
N PRO A 177 -12.79 -1.76 19.11
CA PRO A 177 -12.76 -0.31 18.92
C PRO A 177 -11.37 0.22 18.52
N ASP A 178 -10.30 -0.56 18.73
CA ASP A 178 -8.94 -0.18 18.36
C ASP A 178 -8.06 -1.38 18.00
N TYR A 179 -8.15 -1.83 16.75
CA TYR A 179 -7.33 -2.91 16.20
C TYR A 179 -5.83 -2.57 16.07
N ASN A 180 -5.44 -1.32 16.32
CA ASN A 180 -4.04 -0.88 16.41
C ASN A 180 -3.56 -0.76 17.87
N GLY A 181 -4.40 -1.14 18.84
CA GLY A 181 -4.13 -1.18 20.27
C GLY A 181 -3.62 -2.55 20.72
N GLU A 182 -4.13 -3.02 21.87
CA GLU A 182 -3.67 -4.26 22.52
C GLU A 182 -3.90 -5.53 21.67
N LYS A 183 -5.05 -5.63 20.99
CA LYS A 183 -5.44 -6.80 20.19
C LYS A 183 -5.97 -6.36 18.83
N GLN A 184 -5.57 -7.05 17.77
CA GLN A 184 -6.04 -6.76 16.40
C GLN A 184 -7.35 -7.47 16.06
N ALA A 185 -7.55 -8.69 16.57
CA ALA A 185 -8.71 -9.52 16.26
C ALA A 185 -10.04 -8.80 16.55
N GLY A 186 -11.03 -8.98 15.67
CA GLY A 186 -12.36 -8.41 15.81
C GLY A 186 -12.83 -7.60 14.62
N ALA A 187 -14.03 -7.04 14.72
CA ALA A 187 -14.70 -6.28 13.67
C ALA A 187 -15.04 -4.84 14.11
N GLY A 188 -15.02 -3.91 13.17
CA GLY A 188 -15.28 -2.50 13.43
C GLY A 188 -15.18 -1.61 12.19
N TYR A 189 -15.24 -0.30 12.40
CA TYR A 189 -14.98 0.70 11.35
C TYR A 189 -13.47 0.97 11.23
N TYR A 190 -12.98 1.17 10.01
CA TYR A 190 -11.57 1.47 9.79
C TYR A 190 -11.18 2.82 10.43
N GLN A 191 -10.02 2.86 11.07
CA GLN A 191 -9.31 4.09 11.39
C GLN A 191 -8.63 4.61 10.11
N ARG A 192 -8.55 5.93 9.96
CA ARG A 192 -8.16 6.56 8.69
C ARG A 192 -7.27 7.77 8.91
N TRP A 193 -6.36 8.03 7.98
CA TRP A 193 -5.60 9.29 7.92
C TRP A 193 -6.34 10.36 7.08
N ILE A 194 -7.63 10.54 7.39
CA ILE A 194 -8.51 11.57 6.83
C ILE A 194 -8.83 12.56 7.94
N HIS A 195 -8.65 13.85 7.67
CA HIS A 195 -8.87 14.89 8.68
C HIS A 195 -9.64 16.06 8.06
N HIS A 196 -10.72 16.50 8.71
CA HIS A 196 -11.68 17.48 8.19
C HIS A 196 -12.10 17.18 6.74
N GLY A 197 -12.49 15.93 6.49
CA GLY A 197 -12.96 15.47 5.18
C GLY A 197 -11.89 15.38 4.09
N ARG A 198 -10.59 15.55 4.40
CA ARG A 198 -9.50 15.55 3.40
C ARG A 198 -8.43 14.51 3.68
N ARG A 199 -7.81 14.00 2.61
CA ARG A 199 -6.59 13.19 2.67
C ARG A 199 -5.50 13.92 3.45
N VAL A 200 -4.80 13.18 4.31
CA VAL A 200 -3.50 13.59 4.82
C VAL A 200 -2.45 12.58 4.36
N SER A 201 -1.85 12.84 3.19
CA SER A 201 -0.75 12.04 2.63
C SER A 201 0.54 12.29 3.41
N SER A 202 1.57 11.46 3.17
CA SER A 202 2.90 11.70 3.73
C SER A 202 3.53 12.99 3.22
N ALA A 203 3.24 13.40 1.99
CA ALA A 203 3.64 14.72 1.49
C ALA A 203 3.02 15.83 2.32
N ARG A 204 1.73 15.73 2.65
CA ARG A 204 1.04 16.76 3.45
C ARG A 204 1.49 16.77 4.91
N ALA A 205 1.66 15.59 5.51
CA ALA A 205 2.04 15.47 6.93
C ALA A 205 3.52 15.82 7.17
N PHE A 206 4.43 15.42 6.29
CA PHE A 206 5.88 15.48 6.53
C PHE A 206 6.61 16.39 5.56
N LEU A 207 6.43 16.20 4.24
CA LEU A 207 7.24 16.88 3.22
C LEU A 207 6.91 18.37 3.11
N ARG A 208 5.64 18.76 3.02
CA ARG A 208 5.21 20.16 2.87
C ARG A 208 5.67 21.04 4.05
N PRO A 209 5.60 20.60 5.32
CA PRO A 209 6.25 21.32 6.41
C PRO A 209 7.76 21.49 6.22
N ALA A 210 8.45 20.44 5.74
CA ALA A 210 9.89 20.46 5.54
C ALA A 210 10.32 21.36 4.36
N MET A 211 9.52 21.46 3.29
CA MET A 211 9.77 22.31 2.12
C MET A 211 9.81 23.81 2.43
N LYS A 212 9.38 24.22 3.64
CA LYS A 212 9.52 25.60 4.11
C LYS A 212 10.93 25.92 4.61
N ARG A 213 11.79 24.91 4.77
CA ARG A 213 13.16 25.05 5.29
C ARG A 213 14.13 25.25 4.12
N SER A 214 15.12 26.11 4.29
CA SER A 214 16.11 26.44 3.26
C SER A 214 17.09 25.29 2.94
N ASN A 215 17.21 24.31 3.84
CA ASN A 215 18.10 23.16 3.70
C ASN A 215 17.45 21.93 3.03
N LEU A 216 16.21 22.06 2.50
CA LEU A 216 15.55 21.03 1.72
C LEU A 216 15.29 21.51 0.29
N GLU A 217 15.74 20.74 -0.69
CA GLU A 217 15.36 20.90 -2.09
C GLU A 217 14.56 19.69 -2.57
N VAL A 218 13.44 19.94 -3.25
CA VAL A 218 12.59 18.87 -3.83
C VAL A 218 12.47 19.09 -5.33
N ARG A 219 12.97 18.12 -6.11
CA ARG A 219 12.89 18.12 -7.57
C ARG A 219 11.82 17.14 -8.04
N THR A 220 10.73 17.69 -8.57
CA THR A 220 9.67 16.89 -9.22
C THR A 220 9.96 16.67 -10.70
N ASN A 221 9.38 15.63 -11.28
CA ASN A 221 9.73 15.15 -12.62
C ASN A 221 11.24 14.89 -12.73
N ALA A 222 11.84 14.32 -11.69
CA ALA A 222 13.24 13.93 -11.62
C ALA A 222 13.31 12.41 -11.42
N HIS A 223 13.30 11.67 -12.53
CA HIS A 223 13.38 10.22 -12.51
C HIS A 223 14.84 9.80 -12.34
N ALA A 224 15.19 9.20 -11.21
CA ALA A 224 16.51 8.61 -11.00
C ALA A 224 16.76 7.46 -11.98
N VAL A 225 17.86 7.53 -12.73
CA VAL A 225 18.20 6.56 -13.78
C VAL A 225 19.40 5.69 -13.42
N ALA A 226 20.28 6.14 -12.52
CA ALA A 226 21.39 5.36 -12.00
C ALA A 226 21.97 5.97 -10.72
N ILE A 227 22.53 5.13 -9.86
CA ILE A 227 23.39 5.53 -8.74
C ILE A 227 24.81 5.72 -9.27
N MET A 228 25.49 6.76 -8.82
CA MET A 228 26.91 7.01 -9.13
C MET A 228 27.78 6.40 -8.04
N PHE A 229 28.85 5.70 -8.44
CA PHE A 229 29.78 5.04 -7.52
C PHE A 229 31.24 5.46 -7.72
N GLU A 230 31.98 5.55 -6.62
CA GLU A 230 33.45 5.51 -6.58
C GLU A 230 33.84 4.23 -5.82
N GLY A 231 34.32 3.22 -6.56
CA GLY A 231 34.45 1.85 -6.01
C GLY A 231 33.08 1.32 -5.57
N LYS A 232 32.91 1.01 -4.29
CA LYS A 232 31.63 0.59 -3.69
C LYS A 232 30.88 1.72 -2.98
N ARG A 233 31.42 2.94 -2.96
CA ARG A 233 30.80 4.09 -2.29
C ARG A 233 29.82 4.78 -3.24
N ALA A 234 28.55 4.87 -2.86
CA ALA A 234 27.58 5.70 -3.56
C ALA A 234 27.91 7.19 -3.33
N ILE A 235 28.11 7.95 -4.42
CA ILE A 235 28.52 9.36 -4.39
C ILE A 235 27.46 10.32 -4.92
N GLY A 236 26.33 9.80 -5.38
CA GLY A 236 25.23 10.60 -5.90
C GLY A 236 24.31 9.82 -6.83
N VAL A 237 23.43 10.55 -7.51
CA VAL A 237 22.41 9.99 -8.39
C VAL A 237 22.39 10.74 -9.71
N ARG A 238 22.26 10.00 -10.81
CA ARG A 238 21.90 10.52 -12.12
C ARG A 238 20.39 10.48 -12.29
N TYR A 239 19.80 11.56 -12.80
CA TYR A 239 18.36 11.64 -13.03
C TYR A 239 18.03 12.34 -14.35
N SER A 240 16.81 12.16 -14.84
CA SER A 240 16.30 12.80 -16.05
C SER A 240 14.83 13.17 -15.89
N ARG A 241 14.38 14.15 -16.68
CA ARG A 241 12.97 14.55 -16.74
C ARG A 241 12.07 13.55 -17.49
N GLY A 242 12.67 12.60 -18.19
CA GLY A 242 11.96 11.57 -18.94
C GLY A 242 12.74 11.12 -20.17
N PRO A 243 12.18 10.20 -20.97
CA PRO A 243 12.77 9.78 -22.24
C PRO A 243 13.13 10.99 -23.12
N GLY A 244 14.34 11.00 -23.68
CA GLY A 244 14.84 12.08 -24.54
C GLY A 244 15.30 13.36 -23.83
N HIS A 245 15.14 13.47 -22.51
CA HIS A 245 15.69 14.60 -21.74
C HIS A 245 17.14 14.36 -21.30
N PRO A 246 17.96 15.42 -21.21
CA PRO A 246 19.33 15.32 -20.69
C PRO A 246 19.38 14.65 -19.32
N VAL A 247 20.44 13.87 -19.10
CA VAL A 247 20.74 13.30 -17.79
C VAL A 247 21.53 14.33 -16.98
N GLU A 248 21.04 14.61 -15.79
CA GLU A 248 21.62 15.52 -14.81
C GLU A 248 22.19 14.70 -13.62
N ASN A 249 23.15 15.28 -12.91
CA ASN A 249 23.80 14.64 -11.77
C ASN A 249 23.56 15.45 -10.49
N VAL A 250 23.35 14.76 -9.37
CA VAL A 250 23.39 15.37 -8.03
C VAL A 250 24.29 14.53 -7.12
N ARG A 251 25.21 15.17 -6.40
CA ARG A 251 26.16 14.48 -5.51
C ARG A 251 25.68 14.46 -4.06
N ALA A 252 26.01 13.37 -3.35
CA ALA A 252 25.80 13.23 -1.92
C ALA A 252 27.15 13.25 -1.17
N ARG A 253 27.28 14.07 -0.12
CA ARG A 253 28.46 14.08 0.76
C ARG A 253 28.46 12.89 1.71
N LYS A 254 27.28 12.55 2.25
CA LYS A 254 27.11 11.47 3.22
C LYS A 254 26.50 10.24 2.56
N GLU A 255 25.22 10.32 2.18
CA GLU A 255 24.46 9.11 1.81
C GLU A 255 23.48 9.35 0.64
N VAL A 256 23.28 8.31 -0.15
CA VAL A 256 22.17 8.18 -1.11
C VAL A 256 21.14 7.23 -0.49
N ILE A 257 19.90 7.69 -0.31
CA ILE A 257 18.85 6.93 0.36
C ILE A 257 17.75 6.57 -0.64
N LEU A 258 17.49 5.28 -0.83
CA LEU A 258 16.53 4.79 -1.82
C LEU A 258 15.13 4.64 -1.20
N CYS A 259 14.18 5.43 -1.69
CA CYS A 259 12.78 5.46 -1.28
C CYS A 259 11.83 5.23 -2.47
N GLY A 260 12.28 4.48 -3.49
CA GLY A 260 11.52 4.17 -4.71
C GLY A 260 10.40 3.13 -4.51
N GLY A 261 10.32 2.53 -3.33
CA GLY A 261 9.38 1.46 -3.01
C GLY A 261 9.79 0.10 -3.58
N ALA A 262 9.01 -0.93 -3.29
CA ALA A 262 9.35 -2.33 -3.59
C ALA A 262 9.52 -2.65 -5.08
N ALA A 263 9.04 -1.80 -5.99
CA ALA A 263 9.23 -1.98 -7.43
C ALA A 263 10.47 -1.22 -7.96
N ASN A 264 10.57 0.08 -7.66
CA ASN A 264 11.59 0.91 -8.31
C ASN A 264 12.95 0.87 -7.60
N THR A 265 13.01 0.62 -6.28
CA THR A 265 14.28 0.48 -5.56
C THR A 265 15.13 -0.67 -6.12
N PRO A 266 14.66 -1.93 -6.19
CA PRO A 266 15.46 -3.03 -6.73
C PRO A 266 15.82 -2.81 -8.21
N LYS A 267 14.90 -2.25 -9.01
CA LYS A 267 15.18 -1.89 -10.41
C LYS A 267 16.35 -0.91 -10.51
N LEU A 268 16.33 0.16 -9.73
CA LEU A 268 17.41 1.17 -9.76
C LEU A 268 18.75 0.56 -9.32
N LEU A 269 18.75 -0.29 -8.30
CA LEU A 269 19.95 -1.03 -7.88
C LEU A 269 20.50 -1.90 -9.01
N GLN A 270 19.64 -2.70 -9.65
CA GLN A 270 20.00 -3.57 -10.77
C GLN A 270 20.58 -2.76 -11.95
N LEU A 271 19.94 -1.65 -12.34
CA LEU A 271 20.44 -0.76 -13.39
C LEU A 271 21.75 -0.05 -13.02
N SER A 272 22.09 0.00 -11.73
CA SER A 272 23.31 0.64 -11.22
C SER A 272 24.41 -0.37 -10.90
N GLY A 273 24.26 -1.64 -11.31
CA GLY A 273 25.26 -2.68 -11.10
C GLY A 273 25.24 -3.34 -9.72
N VAL A 274 24.17 -3.17 -8.95
CA VAL A 274 23.97 -3.83 -7.64
C VAL A 274 22.83 -4.83 -7.74
N GLY A 275 23.14 -6.12 -7.68
CA GLY A 275 22.11 -7.16 -7.75
C GLY A 275 22.64 -8.55 -8.15
N PRO A 276 21.75 -9.48 -8.57
CA PRO A 276 22.13 -10.84 -8.93
C PRO A 276 23.04 -10.86 -10.15
N ARG A 277 24.21 -11.50 -10.04
CA ARG A 277 25.22 -11.52 -11.12
C ARG A 277 24.66 -11.98 -12.46
N ALA A 278 23.93 -13.09 -12.47
CA ALA A 278 23.34 -13.64 -13.68
C ALA A 278 22.40 -12.66 -14.40
N LEU A 279 21.61 -11.89 -13.64
CA LEU A 279 20.72 -10.87 -14.21
C LEU A 279 21.53 -9.68 -14.78
N LEU A 280 22.54 -9.21 -14.04
CA LEU A 280 23.38 -8.10 -14.49
C LEU A 280 24.14 -8.45 -15.77
N ASP A 281 24.71 -9.66 -15.84
CA ASP A 281 25.39 -10.17 -17.03
C ASP A 281 24.43 -10.28 -18.22
N GLN A 282 23.21 -10.79 -18.00
CA GLN A 282 22.17 -10.88 -19.05
C GLN A 282 21.79 -9.50 -19.62
N LEU A 283 21.76 -8.47 -18.77
CA LEU A 283 21.43 -7.09 -19.17
C LEU A 283 22.64 -6.33 -19.72
N GLY A 284 23.85 -6.86 -19.61
CA GLY A 284 25.09 -6.16 -19.95
C GLY A 284 25.42 -4.99 -19.01
N VAL A 285 24.95 -5.03 -17.76
CA VAL A 285 25.23 -4.00 -16.74
C VAL A 285 26.51 -4.36 -15.99
N PRO A 286 27.53 -3.48 -15.95
CA PRO A 286 28.74 -3.72 -15.18
C PRO A 286 28.44 -3.91 -13.68
N VAL A 287 29.03 -4.95 -13.09
CA VAL A 287 28.80 -5.30 -11.68
C VAL A 287 29.62 -4.38 -10.77
N VAL A 288 28.94 -3.64 -9.91
CA VAL A 288 29.53 -2.87 -8.80
C VAL A 288 29.56 -3.73 -7.53
N HIS A 289 28.44 -4.40 -7.23
CA HIS A 289 28.35 -5.30 -6.09
C HIS A 289 27.32 -6.40 -6.36
N GLU A 290 27.77 -7.65 -6.33
CA GLU A 290 26.87 -8.80 -6.38
C GLU A 290 26.09 -8.93 -5.08
N LEU A 291 24.76 -8.89 -5.19
CA LEU A 291 23.81 -9.12 -4.10
C LEU A 291 22.60 -9.89 -4.65
N SER A 292 22.58 -11.20 -4.44
CA SER A 292 21.53 -12.10 -4.96
C SER A 292 20.12 -11.79 -4.45
N GLY A 293 19.98 -11.17 -3.28
CA GLY A 293 18.69 -10.78 -2.72
C GLY A 293 17.99 -9.62 -3.44
N VAL A 294 18.69 -8.81 -4.24
CA VAL A 294 18.11 -7.60 -4.85
C VAL A 294 17.02 -7.96 -5.87
N GLY A 295 15.79 -7.61 -5.53
CA GLY A 295 14.61 -7.87 -6.32
C GLY A 295 13.88 -9.16 -5.93
N GLU A 296 14.48 -10.05 -5.15
CA GLU A 296 13.85 -11.32 -4.75
C GLU A 296 12.93 -11.14 -3.53
N ASN A 297 12.22 -12.18 -3.09
CA ASN A 297 11.32 -12.10 -1.93
C ASN A 297 10.20 -11.04 -2.09
N CYS A 298 9.73 -10.82 -3.32
CA CYS A 298 8.57 -9.98 -3.61
C CYS A 298 7.31 -10.61 -3.03
N GLN A 299 6.71 -9.97 -2.03
CA GLN A 299 5.51 -10.41 -1.33
C GLN A 299 4.41 -9.36 -1.48
N ASP A 300 3.16 -9.81 -1.53
CA ASP A 300 1.98 -8.95 -1.58
C ASP A 300 0.75 -9.70 -1.04
N HIS A 301 -0.27 -8.96 -0.63
CA HIS A 301 -1.53 -9.53 -0.20
C HIS A 301 -2.45 -9.78 -1.41
N TYR A 302 -2.78 -11.05 -1.67
CA TYR A 302 -3.73 -11.44 -2.70
C TYR A 302 -5.17 -11.26 -2.20
N MET A 303 -5.87 -10.29 -2.78
CA MET A 303 -7.22 -9.89 -2.42
C MET A 303 -8.26 -10.60 -3.28
N VAL A 304 -9.16 -11.35 -2.64
CA VAL A 304 -10.33 -11.97 -3.26
C VAL A 304 -11.58 -11.23 -2.79
N ARG A 305 -12.51 -10.93 -3.70
CA ARG A 305 -13.71 -10.15 -3.41
C ARG A 305 -14.97 -10.95 -3.72
N SER A 306 -15.90 -10.94 -2.77
CA SER A 306 -17.26 -11.41 -2.98
C SER A 306 -18.21 -10.21 -2.97
N SER A 307 -19.26 -10.26 -3.78
CA SER A 307 -20.25 -9.19 -3.89
C SER A 307 -21.66 -9.74 -3.96
N VAL A 308 -22.58 -8.98 -3.37
CA VAL A 308 -24.00 -9.30 -3.26
C VAL A 308 -24.79 -8.07 -3.70
N ARG A 309 -25.78 -8.27 -4.56
CA ARG A 309 -26.78 -7.25 -4.87
C ARG A 309 -27.70 -7.11 -3.66
N VAL A 310 -28.02 -5.87 -3.30
CA VAL A 310 -28.83 -5.58 -2.10
C VAL A 310 -30.13 -4.87 -2.44
N LYS A 311 -31.09 -4.95 -1.53
CA LYS A 311 -32.40 -4.29 -1.58
C LYS A 311 -32.72 -3.58 -0.27
N GLY A 312 -33.69 -2.65 -0.31
CA GLY A 312 -34.21 -1.99 0.89
C GLY A 312 -33.24 -1.01 1.57
N VAL A 313 -32.11 -0.68 0.94
CA VAL A 313 -31.12 0.26 1.48
C VAL A 313 -30.40 1.00 0.35
N GLU A 314 -30.10 2.28 0.56
CA GLU A 314 -29.24 3.03 -0.36
C GLU A 314 -27.79 2.57 -0.21
N THR A 315 -27.02 2.57 -1.30
CA THR A 315 -25.60 2.17 -1.30
C THR A 315 -24.72 3.24 -1.93
N LEU A 316 -23.41 3.04 -1.89
CA LEU A 316 -22.44 3.89 -2.61
C LEU A 316 -22.80 4.00 -4.10
N ASN A 317 -23.30 2.93 -4.72
CA ASN A 317 -23.67 2.87 -6.14
C ASN A 317 -24.71 3.94 -6.52
N SER A 318 -25.71 4.11 -5.67
CA SER A 318 -26.80 5.09 -5.86
C SER A 318 -26.43 6.50 -5.41
N SER A 319 -25.68 6.61 -4.30
CA SER A 319 -25.34 7.89 -3.68
C SER A 319 -24.24 8.66 -4.44
N ALA A 320 -23.37 7.95 -5.16
CA ALA A 320 -22.30 8.55 -5.95
C ALA A 320 -22.76 9.16 -7.28
N ARG A 321 -24.07 9.37 -7.51
CA ARG A 321 -24.64 9.75 -8.81
C ARG A 321 -25.76 10.78 -8.70
N GLY A 322 -25.97 11.53 -9.79
CA GLY A 322 -27.08 12.46 -9.95
C GLY A 322 -27.17 13.52 -8.85
N PHE A 323 -28.40 13.89 -8.48
CA PHE A 323 -28.66 14.90 -7.44
C PHE A 323 -28.18 14.46 -6.03
N ARG A 324 -28.11 13.15 -5.76
CA ARG A 324 -27.60 12.64 -4.47
C ARG A 324 -26.12 12.98 -4.28
N LEU A 325 -25.33 12.88 -5.34
CA LEU A 325 -23.93 13.31 -5.31
C LEU A 325 -23.80 14.81 -5.01
N VAL A 326 -24.70 15.64 -5.53
CA VAL A 326 -24.73 17.09 -5.22
C VAL A 326 -24.96 17.31 -3.72
N GLY A 327 -25.89 16.56 -3.12
CA GLY A 327 -26.11 16.59 -1.67
C GLY A 327 -24.86 16.18 -0.87
N GLU A 328 -24.14 15.15 -1.30
CA GLU A 328 -22.87 14.72 -0.68
C GLU A 328 -21.77 15.77 -0.83
N ILE A 329 -21.67 16.43 -1.99
CA ILE A 329 -20.76 17.57 -2.21
C ILE A 329 -21.09 18.70 -1.22
N ALA A 330 -22.37 19.04 -1.05
CA ALA A 330 -22.79 20.07 -0.09
C ALA A 330 -22.43 19.70 1.35
N LYS A 331 -22.68 18.45 1.78
CA LYS A 331 -22.29 17.96 3.12
C LYS A 331 -20.79 18.09 3.34
N TRP A 332 -19.98 17.66 2.37
CA TRP A 332 -18.53 17.75 2.46
C TRP A 332 -18.02 19.19 2.56
N MET A 333 -18.56 20.11 1.75
CA MET A 333 -18.21 21.53 1.82
C MET A 333 -18.57 22.17 3.17
N LEU A 334 -19.66 21.72 3.78
CA LEU A 334 -20.10 22.16 5.10
C LEU A 334 -19.38 21.44 6.26
N GLY A 335 -18.39 20.59 5.98
CA GLY A 335 -17.64 19.85 7.00
C GLY A 335 -18.45 18.74 7.69
N LYS A 336 -19.59 18.33 7.11
CA LYS A 336 -20.43 17.26 7.64
C LYS A 336 -19.96 15.89 7.10
N PRO A 337 -20.27 14.78 7.80
CA PRO A 337 -20.02 13.43 7.29
C PRO A 337 -20.56 13.25 5.88
N SER A 338 -19.74 12.70 4.99
CA SER A 338 -20.07 12.57 3.58
C SER A 338 -19.34 11.39 2.93
N LEU A 339 -20.00 10.81 1.93
CA LEU A 339 -19.44 9.89 0.94
C LEU A 339 -18.12 10.36 0.33
N LEU A 340 -17.89 11.67 0.20
CA LEU A 340 -16.64 12.18 -0.36
C LEU A 340 -15.43 12.00 0.57
N ALA A 341 -15.68 11.75 1.86
CA ALA A 341 -14.69 11.64 2.92
C ALA A 341 -14.51 10.21 3.46
N ILE A 342 -15.06 9.19 2.81
CA ILE A 342 -14.88 7.79 3.22
C ILE A 342 -13.62 7.17 2.60
N SER A 343 -13.11 6.12 3.24
CA SER A 343 -12.20 5.16 2.63
C SER A 343 -12.93 4.20 1.68
N PRO A 344 -12.24 3.53 0.74
CA PRO A 344 -12.85 2.57 -0.18
C PRO A 344 -13.49 1.38 0.55
N SER A 345 -12.83 0.92 1.62
CA SER A 345 -13.34 -0.08 2.55
C SER A 345 -13.60 0.60 3.88
N VAL A 346 -14.86 0.53 4.33
CA VAL A 346 -15.39 1.34 5.43
C VAL A 346 -15.33 0.58 6.75
N ALA A 347 -15.69 -0.70 6.72
CA ALA A 347 -15.61 -1.59 7.87
C ALA A 347 -14.64 -2.75 7.62
N TYR A 348 -14.16 -3.36 8.70
CA TYR A 348 -13.16 -4.42 8.69
C TYR A 348 -13.55 -5.58 9.60
N ALA A 349 -12.91 -6.72 9.38
CA ALA A 349 -12.72 -7.73 10.41
C ALA A 349 -11.30 -8.31 10.30
N PHE A 350 -10.62 -8.51 11.42
CA PHE A 350 -9.42 -9.34 11.50
C PHE A 350 -9.80 -10.65 12.17
N TRP A 351 -9.60 -11.76 11.48
CA TRP A 351 -9.97 -13.07 12.00
C TRP A 351 -9.05 -14.17 11.48
N GLN A 352 -9.29 -15.37 11.97
CA GLN A 352 -8.56 -16.57 11.59
C GLN A 352 -9.32 -17.31 10.50
N SER A 353 -8.60 -17.84 9.51
CA SER A 353 -9.15 -18.76 8.51
C SER A 353 -9.63 -20.07 9.14
N ARG A 354 -8.95 -20.50 10.22
CA ARG A 354 -9.21 -21.73 10.96
C ARG A 354 -9.01 -21.52 12.46
N GLU A 355 -9.84 -22.15 13.29
CA GLU A 355 -9.85 -21.98 14.75
C GLU A 355 -8.56 -22.43 15.45
N SER A 356 -7.77 -23.30 14.81
CA SER A 356 -6.50 -23.80 15.38
C SER A 356 -5.35 -22.81 15.29
N LEU A 357 -5.52 -21.69 14.60
CA LEU A 357 -4.43 -20.70 14.42
C LEU A 357 -4.24 -19.88 15.70
N PRO A 358 -2.99 -19.53 16.07
CA PRO A 358 -2.73 -18.76 17.28
C PRO A 358 -2.99 -17.25 17.11
N VAL A 359 -2.97 -16.76 15.87
CA VAL A 359 -3.11 -15.34 15.52
C VAL A 359 -3.95 -15.18 14.27
N THR A 360 -4.56 -14.01 14.07
CA THR A 360 -5.34 -13.70 12.87
C THR A 360 -4.47 -13.72 11.62
N ASP A 361 -4.89 -14.47 10.60
CA ASP A 361 -4.22 -14.59 9.31
C ASP A 361 -5.04 -13.99 8.16
N LEU A 362 -6.30 -13.59 8.39
CA LEU A 362 -7.16 -12.93 7.43
C LEU A 362 -7.52 -11.50 7.85
N GLN A 363 -7.49 -10.59 6.88
CA GLN A 363 -8.12 -9.28 6.99
C GLN A 363 -9.25 -9.15 5.98
N PHE A 364 -10.43 -8.80 6.48
CA PHE A 364 -11.64 -8.53 5.73
C PHE A 364 -11.84 -7.03 5.53
N CYS A 365 -12.30 -6.66 4.34
CA CYS A 365 -12.53 -5.30 3.90
C CYS A 365 -13.97 -5.19 3.36
N PHE A 366 -14.85 -4.56 4.13
CA PHE A 366 -16.26 -4.40 3.79
C PHE A 366 -16.55 -3.01 3.20
N SER A 367 -17.34 -2.98 2.15
CA SER A 367 -17.83 -1.77 1.50
C SER A 367 -19.33 -1.88 1.22
N PRO A 368 -20.15 -0.88 1.58
CA PRO A 368 -21.59 -0.85 1.26
C PRO A 368 -21.82 -0.41 -0.20
N GLY A 369 -21.08 -1.02 -1.13
CA GLY A 369 -21.16 -0.81 -2.57
C GLY A 369 -20.68 -2.04 -3.33
N SER A 370 -21.14 -2.21 -4.57
CA SER A 370 -20.61 -3.19 -5.54
C SER A 370 -19.70 -2.55 -6.57
N PHE A 371 -18.70 -3.30 -7.02
CA PHE A 371 -17.70 -2.83 -7.97
C PHE A 371 -17.58 -3.76 -9.18
N THR A 372 -17.40 -3.17 -10.36
CA THR A 372 -17.27 -3.89 -11.61
C THR A 372 -16.04 -4.82 -11.56
N SER A 373 -16.27 -6.10 -11.87
CA SER A 373 -15.21 -7.11 -11.85
C SER A 373 -14.01 -6.69 -12.72
N GLY A 374 -12.81 -6.91 -12.20
CA GLY A 374 -11.55 -6.53 -12.85
C GLY A 374 -11.21 -5.02 -12.83
N LEU A 375 -12.11 -4.15 -12.37
CA LEU A 375 -11.89 -2.69 -12.34
C LEU A 375 -11.95 -2.14 -10.92
N ALA A 376 -10.78 -1.97 -10.31
CA ALA A 376 -10.62 -1.40 -8.97
C ALA A 376 -11.38 -0.08 -8.78
N GLY A 377 -12.33 -0.07 -7.85
CA GLY A 377 -13.06 1.14 -7.44
C GLY A 377 -14.15 1.61 -8.40
N LYS A 378 -14.37 0.98 -9.56
CA LYS A 378 -15.48 1.35 -10.46
C LYS A 378 -16.79 0.76 -9.94
N LEU A 379 -17.73 1.61 -9.54
CA LEU A 379 -19.04 1.18 -9.01
C LEU A 379 -19.96 0.62 -10.10
N ASP A 380 -20.64 -0.49 -9.80
CA ASP A 380 -21.70 -1.03 -10.67
C ASP A 380 -22.95 -0.14 -10.68
N PHE A 381 -23.85 -0.39 -11.63
CA PHE A 381 -25.11 0.33 -11.79
C PHE A 381 -26.26 -0.14 -10.89
N PHE A 382 -26.08 -1.26 -10.19
CA PHE A 382 -27.02 -1.77 -9.21
C PHE A 382 -26.49 -1.52 -7.79
N PRO A 383 -27.38 -1.40 -6.78
CA PRO A 383 -26.95 -1.35 -5.38
C PRO A 383 -26.39 -2.70 -4.94
N GLY A 384 -25.23 -2.69 -4.27
CA GLY A 384 -24.67 -3.91 -3.70
C GLY A 384 -23.79 -3.64 -2.48
N MET A 385 -23.24 -4.73 -1.95
CA MET A 385 -22.18 -4.74 -0.94
C MET A 385 -21.05 -5.63 -1.42
N THR A 386 -19.84 -5.34 -0.94
CA THR A 386 -18.62 -6.10 -1.25
C THR A 386 -17.90 -6.44 0.04
N LEU A 387 -17.52 -7.71 0.17
CA LEU A 387 -16.60 -8.17 1.20
C LEU A 387 -15.37 -8.76 0.52
N GLY A 388 -14.25 -8.06 0.64
CA GLY A 388 -12.95 -8.56 0.24
C GLY A 388 -12.20 -9.16 1.41
N PHE A 389 -11.27 -10.07 1.14
CA PHE A 389 -10.30 -10.52 2.12
C PHE A 389 -8.94 -10.79 1.48
N TYR A 390 -7.89 -10.77 2.30
CA TYR A 390 -6.57 -11.30 1.95
C TYR A 390 -5.90 -11.95 3.15
N GLN A 391 -4.99 -12.87 2.85
CA GLN A 391 -4.06 -13.45 3.82
C GLN A 391 -2.98 -12.43 4.20
N LEU A 392 -2.70 -12.31 5.50
CA LEU A 392 -1.75 -11.35 6.07
C LEU A 392 -0.28 -11.79 5.98
N ARG A 393 -0.04 -13.10 5.87
CA ARG A 393 1.30 -13.70 5.86
C ARG A 393 1.38 -14.79 4.77
N PRO A 394 1.35 -14.40 3.49
CA PRO A 394 1.46 -15.35 2.38
C PRO A 394 2.81 -16.07 2.37
N HIS A 395 2.81 -17.31 1.90
CA HIS A 395 4.01 -18.11 1.68
C HIS A 395 4.56 -17.97 0.26
N SER A 396 3.71 -17.63 -0.70
CA SER A 396 4.09 -17.27 -2.05
C SER A 396 4.98 -16.02 -2.06
N THR A 397 6.14 -16.17 -2.67
CA THR A 397 7.10 -15.09 -2.92
C THR A 397 7.54 -15.11 -4.38
N GLY A 398 7.92 -13.97 -4.91
CA GLY A 398 8.60 -13.93 -6.20
C GLY A 398 9.61 -12.79 -6.32
N PHE A 399 9.59 -12.05 -7.42
CA PHE A 399 10.67 -11.12 -7.74
C PHE A 399 10.23 -9.82 -8.42
N VAL A 400 11.16 -8.86 -8.46
CA VAL A 400 11.16 -7.66 -9.28
C VAL A 400 12.48 -7.56 -10.03
N ARG A 401 12.44 -7.53 -11.36
CA ARG A 401 13.65 -7.56 -12.21
C ARG A 401 13.57 -6.56 -13.36
N ALA A 402 14.66 -5.81 -13.57
CA ALA A 402 14.85 -5.02 -14.77
C ALA A 402 14.88 -5.94 -16.01
N GLN A 403 14.29 -5.48 -17.12
CA GLN A 403 14.23 -6.24 -18.38
C GLN A 403 15.21 -5.73 -19.43
N SER A 404 15.70 -4.51 -19.27
CA SER A 404 16.64 -3.85 -20.17
C SER A 404 17.44 -2.81 -19.39
N THR A 405 18.41 -2.19 -20.05
CA THR A 405 19.16 -1.04 -19.51
C THR A 405 18.43 0.30 -19.67
N ASP A 406 17.24 0.32 -20.29
CA ASP A 406 16.42 1.52 -20.37
C ASP A 406 15.78 1.83 -19.00
N PRO A 407 16.18 2.93 -18.32
CA PRO A 407 15.63 3.27 -17.02
C PRO A 407 14.14 3.64 -17.07
N PHE A 408 13.58 3.92 -18.25
CA PHE A 408 12.17 4.26 -18.42
C PHE A 408 11.27 3.06 -18.71
N GLN A 409 11.84 1.88 -18.99
CA GLN A 409 11.07 0.65 -19.15
C GLN A 409 10.67 0.07 -17.78
N ASP A 410 9.40 -0.28 -17.61
CA ASP A 410 8.90 -0.88 -16.36
C ASP A 410 9.60 -2.21 -16.04
N PRO A 411 9.84 -2.53 -14.76
CA PRO A 411 10.41 -3.83 -14.39
C PRO A 411 9.35 -4.94 -14.50
N ILE A 412 9.79 -6.19 -14.57
CA ILE A 412 8.92 -7.34 -14.25
C ILE A 412 8.60 -7.26 -12.77
N ILE A 413 7.32 -7.36 -12.41
CA ILE A 413 6.88 -7.53 -11.03
C ILE A 413 6.11 -8.84 -10.96
N GLN A 414 6.57 -9.78 -10.15
CA GLN A 414 6.02 -11.12 -10.13
C GLN A 414 5.96 -11.66 -8.70
N PRO A 415 4.86 -11.43 -7.95
CA PRO A 415 4.71 -11.94 -6.58
C PRO A 415 4.45 -13.45 -6.49
N ASN A 416 4.14 -14.11 -7.62
CA ASN A 416 3.79 -15.53 -7.70
C ASN A 416 2.57 -15.93 -6.84
N TYR A 417 1.50 -15.13 -6.89
CA TYR A 417 0.27 -15.40 -6.16
C TYR A 417 -0.18 -16.86 -6.27
N LEU A 418 -0.51 -17.47 -5.11
CA LEU A 418 -1.04 -18.83 -5.02
C LEU A 418 -0.11 -19.91 -5.60
N SER A 419 1.20 -19.65 -5.68
CA SER A 419 2.20 -20.67 -6.02
C SER A 419 2.35 -21.71 -4.90
N ASP A 420 2.15 -21.31 -3.64
CA ASP A 420 2.23 -22.20 -2.48
C ASP A 420 0.86 -22.80 -2.13
N GLU A 421 0.82 -24.10 -1.83
CA GLU A 421 -0.42 -24.81 -1.50
C GLU A 421 -1.07 -24.28 -0.21
N ARG A 422 -0.27 -23.83 0.77
CA ARG A 422 -0.77 -23.27 2.02
C ARG A 422 -1.61 -22.02 1.79
N ASP A 423 -1.19 -21.18 0.86
CA ASP A 423 -1.92 -19.97 0.49
C ASP A 423 -3.23 -20.31 -0.23
N ARG A 424 -3.23 -21.34 -1.06
CA ARG A 424 -4.47 -21.83 -1.72
C ARG A 424 -5.51 -22.27 -0.69
N GLN A 425 -5.08 -23.00 0.33
CA GLN A 425 -5.97 -23.45 1.40
C GLN A 425 -6.56 -22.25 2.18
N VAL A 426 -5.74 -21.28 2.56
CA VAL A 426 -6.20 -20.07 3.26
C VAL A 426 -7.21 -19.29 2.41
N VAL A 427 -6.99 -19.20 1.09
CA VAL A 427 -7.94 -18.57 0.18
C VAL A 427 -9.28 -19.31 0.13
N ILE A 428 -9.27 -20.64 0.02
CA ILE A 428 -10.49 -21.45 0.02
C ILE A 428 -11.29 -21.22 1.32
N ASP A 429 -10.62 -21.28 2.47
CA ASP A 429 -11.23 -21.07 3.79
C ASP A 429 -11.76 -19.63 3.94
N GLY A 430 -11.02 -18.64 3.41
CA GLY A 430 -11.43 -17.24 3.36
C GLY A 430 -12.69 -17.01 2.53
N VAL A 431 -12.84 -17.66 1.37
CA VAL A 431 -14.07 -17.56 0.55
C VAL A 431 -15.26 -18.16 1.30
N ARG A 432 -15.09 -19.29 1.98
CA ARG A 432 -16.13 -19.90 2.82
C ARG A 432 -16.57 -18.98 3.95
N LEU A 433 -15.61 -18.42 4.68
CA LEU A 433 -15.89 -17.49 5.78
C LEU A 433 -16.58 -16.21 5.28
N THR A 434 -16.15 -15.69 4.12
CA THR A 434 -16.78 -14.53 3.46
C THR A 434 -18.26 -14.78 3.18
N ARG A 435 -18.61 -15.96 2.63
CA ARG A 435 -20.02 -16.33 2.40
C ARG A 435 -20.81 -16.38 3.69
N ARG A 436 -20.28 -17.03 4.73
CA ARG A 436 -20.97 -17.09 6.03
C ARG A 436 -21.23 -15.69 6.59
N LEU A 437 -20.25 -14.79 6.51
CA LEU A 437 -20.39 -13.40 6.96
C LEU A 437 -21.46 -12.64 6.17
N LEU A 438 -21.46 -12.73 4.84
CA LEU A 438 -22.42 -12.03 3.98
C LEU A 438 -23.86 -12.54 4.11
N HIS A 439 -24.06 -13.77 4.59
CA HIS A 439 -25.37 -14.39 4.80
C HIS A 439 -25.76 -14.53 6.28
N THR A 440 -25.13 -13.76 7.16
CA THR A 440 -25.59 -13.62 8.55
C THR A 440 -27.03 -13.07 8.58
N PRO A 441 -27.87 -13.44 9.57
CA PRO A 441 -29.24 -12.92 9.67
C PRO A 441 -29.35 -11.39 9.59
N GLN A 442 -28.35 -10.69 10.12
CA GLN A 442 -28.22 -9.24 10.14
C GLN A 442 -28.09 -8.65 8.73
N LEU A 443 -27.35 -9.30 7.84
CA LEU A 443 -27.21 -8.88 6.44
C LEU A 443 -28.29 -9.45 5.52
N GLN A 444 -28.84 -10.62 5.86
CA GLN A 444 -29.78 -11.35 5.02
C GLN A 444 -31.06 -10.57 4.71
N VAL A 445 -31.46 -9.64 5.58
CA VAL A 445 -32.60 -8.74 5.33
C VAL A 445 -32.38 -7.81 4.13
N TYR A 446 -31.12 -7.52 3.79
CA TYR A 446 -30.73 -6.69 2.65
C TYR A 446 -30.35 -7.50 1.41
N CYS A 447 -30.10 -8.81 1.54
CA CYS A 447 -29.66 -9.65 0.42
C CYS A 447 -30.76 -9.81 -0.64
N ASP A 448 -30.41 -9.52 -1.89
CA ASP A 448 -31.24 -9.75 -3.08
C ASP A 448 -30.72 -10.95 -3.86
N GLN A 449 -29.45 -10.89 -4.30
CA GLN A 449 -28.84 -11.92 -5.14
C GLN A 449 -27.31 -11.95 -4.99
N ASP A 450 -26.73 -13.14 -4.91
CA ASP A 450 -25.27 -13.31 -5.01
C ASP A 450 -24.77 -12.95 -6.40
N VAL A 451 -23.74 -12.10 -6.47
CA VAL A 451 -23.10 -11.71 -7.72
C VAL A 451 -21.81 -12.50 -7.92
N ALA A 452 -20.98 -12.59 -6.89
CA ALA A 452 -19.71 -13.30 -6.93
C ALA A 452 -19.29 -13.75 -5.52
N PRO A 453 -18.74 -14.97 -5.34
CA PRO A 453 -18.76 -16.10 -6.29
C PRO A 453 -20.19 -16.59 -6.59
N PRO A 454 -20.43 -17.24 -7.74
CA PRO A 454 -21.74 -17.80 -8.04
C PRO A 454 -22.11 -18.90 -7.03
N ALA A 455 -23.40 -19.10 -6.78
CA ALA A 455 -23.90 -20.14 -5.87
C ALA A 455 -23.48 -21.57 -6.28
N SER A 456 -23.19 -21.77 -7.57
CA SER A 456 -22.71 -23.04 -8.11
C SER A 456 -21.26 -23.38 -7.73
N ALA A 457 -20.45 -22.43 -7.28
CA ALA A 457 -19.09 -22.70 -6.84
C ALA A 457 -19.12 -23.29 -5.42
N ILE A 458 -18.99 -24.61 -5.28
CA ILE A 458 -19.20 -25.31 -3.98
C ILE A 458 -17.94 -26.04 -3.54
N SER A 459 -17.26 -26.72 -4.46
CA SER A 459 -16.06 -27.51 -4.18
C SER A 459 -14.83 -26.64 -3.93
N ASP A 460 -13.80 -27.19 -3.29
CA ASP A 460 -12.51 -26.51 -3.10
C ASP A 460 -11.92 -26.00 -4.43
N SER A 461 -12.02 -26.82 -5.48
CA SER A 461 -11.60 -26.45 -6.83
C SER A 461 -12.40 -25.26 -7.37
N ASP A 462 -13.72 -25.24 -7.21
CA ASP A 462 -14.53 -24.12 -7.69
C ASP A 462 -14.17 -22.79 -7.00
N LEU A 463 -13.93 -22.85 -5.68
CA LEU A 463 -13.57 -21.67 -4.88
C LEU A 463 -12.18 -21.16 -5.23
N LEU A 464 -11.22 -22.06 -5.43
CA LEU A 464 -9.87 -21.71 -5.85
C LEU A 464 -9.85 -21.15 -7.26
N ASP A 465 -10.59 -21.75 -8.19
CA ASP A 465 -10.68 -21.25 -9.56
C ASP A 465 -11.40 -19.90 -9.61
N PHE A 466 -12.43 -19.69 -8.80
CA PHE A 466 -13.01 -18.36 -8.62
C PHE A 466 -11.97 -17.35 -8.17
N ALA A 467 -11.16 -17.69 -7.14
CA ALA A 467 -10.12 -16.80 -6.64
C ALA A 467 -9.05 -16.51 -7.70
N ARG A 468 -8.57 -17.52 -8.43
CA ARG A 468 -7.58 -17.36 -9.52
C ARG A 468 -8.10 -16.46 -10.65
N ASN A 469 -9.39 -16.53 -10.96
CA ASN A 469 -10.01 -15.76 -12.04
C ASN A 469 -10.42 -14.33 -11.64
N ASN A 470 -10.64 -14.06 -10.34
CA ASN A 470 -11.22 -12.79 -9.88
C ASN A 470 -10.36 -12.04 -8.85
N GLY A 471 -9.37 -12.70 -8.25
CA GLY A 471 -8.49 -12.08 -7.28
C GLY A 471 -7.56 -11.05 -7.89
N GLY A 472 -6.96 -10.23 -7.04
CA GLY A 472 -6.01 -9.20 -7.43
C GLY A 472 -5.11 -8.82 -6.27
N THR A 473 -4.44 -7.68 -6.37
CA THR A 473 -3.56 -7.17 -5.32
C THR A 473 -4.31 -6.30 -4.31
N ALA A 474 -3.83 -6.24 -3.06
CA ALA A 474 -4.18 -5.20 -2.09
C ALA A 474 -3.22 -3.99 -2.14
N TRP A 475 -2.26 -4.01 -3.07
CA TRP A 475 -1.21 -3.01 -3.30
C TRP A 475 -0.22 -2.88 -2.14
N HIS A 476 0.17 -4.00 -1.52
CA HIS A 476 1.06 -4.08 -0.37
C HIS A 476 2.39 -4.77 -0.70
N LEU A 477 2.96 -4.47 -1.87
CA LEU A 477 4.24 -5.01 -2.29
C LEU A 477 5.37 -4.65 -1.32
N ILE A 478 6.08 -5.67 -0.82
CA ILE A 478 7.23 -5.55 0.08
C ILE A 478 8.31 -6.62 -0.22
N GLY A 479 9.45 -6.52 0.47
CA GLY A 479 10.43 -7.61 0.59
C GLY A 479 11.58 -7.62 -0.42
N THR A 480 11.49 -6.83 -1.49
CA THR A 480 12.44 -6.85 -2.63
C THR A 480 13.83 -6.30 -2.36
N CYS A 481 14.03 -5.63 -1.25
CA CYS A 481 15.34 -5.27 -0.70
C CYS A 481 15.31 -5.59 0.80
N ARG A 482 15.23 -6.89 1.11
CA ARG A 482 14.98 -7.38 2.46
C ARG A 482 16.15 -7.06 3.39
N MET A 483 15.81 -6.69 4.63
CA MET A 483 16.74 -6.54 5.74
C MET A 483 17.09 -7.91 6.34
N GLY A 484 18.35 -8.14 6.67
CA GLY A 484 18.79 -9.37 7.30
C GLY A 484 20.25 -9.36 7.74
N LEU A 485 20.70 -10.47 8.30
CA LEU A 485 22.10 -10.66 8.65
C LEU A 485 22.99 -10.51 7.40
N PRO A 486 24.17 -9.87 7.50
CA PRO A 486 25.09 -9.72 6.36
C PRO A 486 25.52 -11.05 5.71
N THR A 487 25.42 -12.16 6.44
CA THR A 487 25.75 -13.50 5.95
C THR A 487 24.58 -14.20 5.26
N ALA A 488 23.36 -13.68 5.35
CA ALA A 488 22.19 -14.26 4.71
C ALA A 488 22.18 -13.92 3.21
N ALA A 489 22.19 -14.97 2.37
CA ALA A 489 22.29 -14.84 0.91
C ALA A 489 21.11 -14.06 0.27
N ASP A 490 19.99 -13.97 0.96
CA ASP A 490 18.76 -13.29 0.54
C ASP A 490 18.60 -11.89 1.18
N SER A 491 19.58 -11.44 1.97
CA SER A 491 19.61 -10.08 2.52
C SER A 491 20.13 -9.07 1.50
N VAL A 492 19.67 -7.83 1.62
CA VAL A 492 20.08 -6.70 0.77
C VAL A 492 20.58 -5.53 1.61
N VAL A 493 19.96 -5.31 2.77
CA VAL A 493 20.36 -4.28 3.74
C VAL A 493 20.58 -4.89 5.12
N ASP A 494 21.45 -4.28 5.91
CA ASP A 494 21.65 -4.59 7.32
C ASP A 494 20.55 -3.96 8.19
N SER A 495 20.54 -4.37 9.48
CA SER A 495 19.50 -4.03 10.47
C SER A 495 19.65 -2.66 11.12
#